data_AF-A0AAU7NZE3-F1
#
_entry.id   AF-A0AAU7NZE3-F1
#
_cell.length_a   1.000
_cell.length_b   1.000
_cell.length_c   1.000
_cell.angle_alpha   90.00
_cell.angle_beta   90.00
_cell.angle_gamma   90.00
#
_symmetry.space_group_name_H-M   'P 1'
#
loop_
_entity.id
_entity.type
_entity.pdbx_description
1 polymer ?
#
loop_
_entity_poly.entity_id
_entity_poly.type
_entity_poly.pdbx_seq_one_letter_code
_entity_poly.pdbx_strand_id
1 'polypeptide(L)'
;MSGGHFDYKENYLGYIAEQLEQDIEFNDVEYDSSKPIDTPYGFQHQPETMEYLKIMVDELYRLQELLHEYDYAVSGDSSKEQFLEKARSVYRRKVGGE
;
A
#
# COMPACT_ATOMS: atom_id res chain seq x y z
N MET A 1 -6.22 -25.32 -4.22
CA MET A 1 -5.43 -24.09 -4.08
C MET A 1 -5.53 -23.70 -2.61
N SER A 2 -4.42 -23.73 -1.88
CA SER A 2 -4.39 -23.28 -0.49
C SER A 2 -4.41 -21.75 -0.52
N GLY A 3 -5.40 -21.11 0.12
CA GLY A 3 -5.60 -19.67 0.09
C GLY A 3 -4.63 -18.86 0.95
N GLY A 4 -3.53 -19.47 1.41
CA GLY A 4 -2.68 -18.86 2.43
C GLY A 4 -3.37 -18.78 3.80
N HIS A 5 -2.63 -18.28 4.79
CA HIS A 5 -3.10 -18.02 6.15
C HIS A 5 -4.15 -16.89 6.22
N PHE A 6 -3.99 -15.86 5.38
CA PHE A 6 -4.82 -14.67 5.34
C PHE A 6 -5.92 -14.69 4.27
N ASP A 7 -6.04 -15.76 3.47
CA ASP A 7 -7.01 -15.83 2.37
C ASP A 7 -6.85 -14.68 1.37
N TYR A 8 -5.59 -14.36 1.05
CA TYR A 8 -5.17 -13.25 0.16
C TYR A 8 -5.66 -11.85 0.59
N LYS A 9 -6.12 -11.68 1.84
CA LYS A 9 -6.67 -10.41 2.33
C LYS A 9 -5.63 -9.30 2.45
N GLU A 10 -4.34 -9.63 2.49
CA GLU A 10 -3.25 -8.66 2.43
C GLU A 10 -3.29 -7.83 1.14
N ASN A 11 -3.86 -8.36 0.04
CA ASN A 11 -4.02 -7.63 -1.22
C ASN A 11 -4.93 -6.40 -1.11
N TYR A 12 -5.82 -6.34 -0.12
CA TYR A 12 -6.63 -5.14 0.12
C TYR A 12 -5.77 -3.92 0.47
N LEU A 13 -4.58 -4.11 1.05
CA LEU A 13 -3.66 -3.00 1.30
C LEU A 13 -3.14 -2.40 -0.01
N GLY A 14 -2.83 -3.24 -1.01
CA GLY A 14 -2.47 -2.81 -2.35
C GLY A 14 -3.61 -2.06 -3.04
N TYR A 15 -4.84 -2.57 -2.95
CA TYR A 15 -6.02 -1.88 -3.52
C TYR A 15 -6.30 -0.51 -2.88
N ILE A 16 -5.99 -0.34 -1.59
CA ILE A 16 -6.08 0.97 -0.94
C ILE A 16 -4.94 1.87 -1.43
N ALA A 17 -3.73 1.34 -1.55
CA ALA A 17 -2.59 2.10 -2.06
C ALA A 17 -2.84 2.62 -3.49
N GLU A 18 -3.36 1.77 -4.38
CA GLU A 18 -3.73 2.15 -5.75
C GLU A 18 -4.79 3.27 -5.79
N GLN A 19 -5.78 3.24 -4.89
CA GLN A 19 -6.78 4.32 -4.77
C GLN A 19 -6.15 5.62 -4.31
N LEU A 20 -5.24 5.57 -3.33
CA LEU A 20 -4.51 6.76 -2.88
C LEU A 20 -3.58 7.32 -3.96
N GLU A 21 -2.98 6.45 -4.78
CA GLU A 21 -2.18 6.88 -5.94
C GLU A 21 -3.05 7.61 -6.98
N GLN A 22 -4.29 7.16 -7.22
CA GLN A 22 -5.26 7.88 -8.06
C GLN A 22 -5.64 9.23 -7.45
N ASP A 23 -5.93 9.28 -6.15
CA ASP A 23 -6.22 10.53 -5.45
C ASP A 23 -5.05 11.53 -5.57
N ILE A 24 -3.82 11.03 -5.51
CA ILE A 24 -2.60 11.82 -5.70
C ILE A 24 -2.47 12.31 -7.15
N GLU A 25 -2.65 11.41 -8.12
CA GLU A 25 -2.51 11.70 -9.55
C GLU A 25 -3.52 12.76 -10.02
N PHE A 26 -4.77 12.64 -9.56
CA PHE A 26 -5.87 13.50 -10.01
C PHE A 26 -6.15 14.68 -9.09
N ASN A 27 -5.37 14.90 -8.01
CA ASN A 27 -5.66 15.92 -6.99
C ASN A 27 -5.99 17.32 -7.55
N ASP A 28 -5.29 17.72 -8.63
CA ASP A 28 -5.41 19.03 -9.26
C ASP A 28 -6.53 19.09 -10.33
N VAL A 29 -7.23 17.98 -10.58
CA VAL A 29 -8.35 17.92 -11.53
C VAL A 29 -9.64 18.32 -10.81
N GLU A 30 -10.18 19.49 -11.16
CA GLU A 30 -11.46 19.94 -10.63
C GLU A 30 -12.63 19.06 -11.07
N TYR A 31 -13.60 18.88 -10.17
CA TYR A 31 -14.85 18.21 -10.48
C TYR A 31 -15.69 19.02 -11.47
N ASP A 32 -16.16 18.36 -12.53
CA ASP A 32 -17.03 18.94 -13.56
C ASP A 32 -18.26 18.06 -13.77
N SER A 33 -19.42 18.55 -13.31
CA SER A 33 -20.70 17.83 -13.37
C SER A 33 -21.26 17.65 -14.78
N SER A 34 -20.67 18.32 -15.78
CA SER A 34 -21.03 18.13 -17.19
C SER A 34 -20.32 16.94 -17.85
N LYS A 35 -19.29 16.40 -17.19
CA LYS A 35 -18.52 15.25 -17.68
C LYS A 35 -19.17 13.91 -17.28
N PRO A 36 -18.81 12.81 -17.96
CA PRO A 36 -19.21 11.47 -17.56
C PRO A 36 -18.89 11.17 -16.09
N ILE A 37 -19.75 10.38 -15.43
CA ILE A 37 -19.63 10.05 -13.99
C ILE A 37 -18.34 9.31 -13.62
N ASP A 38 -17.73 8.64 -14.60
CA ASP A 38 -16.46 7.92 -14.50
C ASP A 38 -15.24 8.78 -14.81
N THR A 39 -15.43 10.09 -15.07
CA THR A 39 -14.31 11.02 -15.25
C THR A 39 -13.57 11.20 -13.92
N PRO A 40 -12.26 10.91 -13.86
CA PRO A 40 -11.48 11.17 -12.66
C PRO A 40 -11.50 12.65 -12.27
N TYR A 41 -11.57 12.92 -10.98
CA TYR A 41 -11.42 14.23 -10.37
C TYR A 41 -10.70 14.08 -9.04
N GLY A 42 -10.02 15.14 -8.61
CA GLY A 42 -9.30 15.17 -7.34
C GLY A 42 -10.08 15.84 -6.23
N PHE A 43 -9.49 15.81 -5.03
CA PHE A 43 -10.03 16.45 -3.83
C PHE A 43 -9.38 17.79 -3.49
N GLN A 44 -8.44 18.28 -4.32
CA GLN A 44 -7.70 19.52 -4.13
C GLN A 44 -7.09 19.65 -2.72
N HIS A 45 -6.50 18.55 -2.25
CA HIS A 45 -5.78 18.49 -0.99
C HIS A 45 -4.60 19.47 -0.98
N GLN A 46 -4.27 19.96 0.21
CA GLN A 46 -3.11 20.81 0.42
C GLN A 46 -1.80 20.02 0.25
N PRO A 47 -0.67 20.67 -0.07
CA PRO A 47 0.62 19.98 -0.26
C PRO A 47 1.02 19.09 0.92
N GLU A 48 0.80 19.55 2.15
CA GLU A 48 1.10 18.76 3.37
C GLU A 48 0.28 17.46 3.41
N THR A 49 -1.02 17.51 3.08
CA THR A 49 -1.85 16.30 2.98
C THR A 49 -1.31 15.35 1.92
N MET A 50 -0.93 15.87 0.76
CA MET A 50 -0.37 15.08 -0.35
C MET A 50 0.94 14.39 0.00
N GLU A 51 1.78 15.02 0.83
CA GLU A 51 2.99 14.39 1.37
C GLU A 51 2.64 13.17 2.25
N TYR A 52 1.66 13.31 3.14
CA TYR A 52 1.23 12.19 3.98
C TYR A 52 0.55 11.08 3.18
N LEU A 53 -0.22 11.39 2.13
CA LEU A 53 -0.79 10.36 1.25
C LEU A 53 0.31 9.52 0.58
N LYS A 54 1.39 10.16 0.11
CA LYS A 54 2.55 9.44 -0.46
C LYS A 54 3.23 8.53 0.58
N ILE A 55 3.37 9.00 1.82
CA ILE A 55 3.90 8.19 2.92
C ILE A 55 2.97 6.99 3.19
N MET A 56 1.66 7.19 3.18
CA MET A 56 0.68 6.12 3.39
C MET A 56 0.75 5.05 2.29
N VAL A 57 0.85 5.44 1.01
CA VAL A 57 1.05 4.51 -0.11
C VAL A 57 2.27 3.63 0.12
N ASP A 58 3.41 4.25 0.46
CA ASP A 58 4.65 3.56 0.76
C ASP A 58 4.51 2.58 1.95
N GLU A 59 3.81 2.99 3.02
CA GLU A 59 3.59 2.14 4.19
C GLU A 59 2.64 0.97 3.91
N LEU A 60 1.60 1.17 3.09
CA LEU A 60 0.65 0.13 2.69
C LEU A 60 1.33 -0.97 1.87
N TYR A 61 2.09 -0.62 0.82
CA TYR A 61 2.80 -1.61 0.01
C TYR A 61 3.85 -2.38 0.83
N ARG A 62 4.57 -1.69 1.74
CA ARG A 62 5.53 -2.35 2.64
C ARG A 62 4.83 -3.33 3.59
N LEU A 63 3.69 -2.95 4.14
CA LEU A 63 2.94 -3.82 5.05
C LEU A 63 2.34 -5.02 4.30
N GLN A 64 1.81 -4.82 3.10
CA GLN A 64 1.34 -5.90 2.22
C GLN A 64 2.44 -6.93 1.99
N GLU A 65 3.62 -6.47 1.56
CA GLU A 65 4.77 -7.35 1.29
C GLU A 65 5.17 -8.15 2.54
N LEU A 66 5.20 -7.51 3.71
CA LEU A 66 5.56 -8.18 4.95
C LEU A 66 4.52 -9.22 5.41
N LEU A 67 3.23 -8.91 5.25
CA LEU A 67 2.14 -9.84 5.56
C LEU A 67 2.18 -11.05 4.63
N HIS A 68 2.46 -10.84 3.35
CA HIS A 68 2.59 -11.91 2.36
C HIS A 68 3.73 -12.88 2.71
N GLU A 69 4.89 -12.37 3.12
CA GLU A 69 6.01 -13.21 3.56
C GLU A 69 5.71 -14.00 4.84
N TYR A 70 4.96 -13.40 5.77
CA TYR A 70 4.48 -14.10 6.96
C TYR A 70 3.49 -15.22 6.61
N ASP A 71 2.60 -14.96 5.65
CA ASP A 71 1.63 -15.94 5.15
C ASP A 71 2.35 -17.18 4.63
N TYR A 72 3.34 -17.00 3.75
CA TYR A 72 4.17 -18.10 3.25
C TYR A 72 4.89 -18.85 4.36
N ALA A 73 5.42 -18.14 5.37
CA ALA A 73 6.13 -18.78 6.46
C ALA A 73 5.21 -19.66 7.35
N VAL A 74 3.94 -19.27 7.51
CA VAL A 74 2.95 -20.03 8.29
C VAL A 74 2.32 -21.15 7.45
N SER A 75 2.13 -20.94 6.16
CA SER A 75 1.61 -21.92 5.21
C SER A 75 2.62 -23.02 4.86
N GLY A 76 3.89 -22.82 5.21
CA GLY A 76 4.99 -23.76 4.95
C GLY A 76 5.62 -23.62 3.55
N ASP A 77 5.27 -22.55 2.83
CA ASP A 77 5.83 -22.21 1.51
C ASP A 77 7.19 -21.51 1.63
N SER A 78 7.46 -20.87 2.78
CA SER A 78 8.75 -20.28 3.16
C SER A 78 9.09 -20.59 4.63
N SER A 79 10.25 -20.12 5.11
CA SER A 79 10.65 -20.28 6.51
C SER A 79 10.45 -19.02 7.35
N LYS A 80 10.34 -19.20 8.67
CA LYS A 80 10.28 -18.09 9.63
C LYS A 80 11.54 -17.23 9.59
N GLU A 81 12.69 -17.83 9.27
CA GLU A 81 13.96 -17.12 9.09
C GLU A 81 13.90 -16.17 7.88
N GLN A 82 13.33 -16.61 6.76
CA GLN A 82 13.14 -15.78 5.56
C GLN A 82 12.21 -14.59 5.85
N PHE A 83 11.09 -14.84 6.53
CA PHE A 83 10.23 -13.77 7.02
C PHE A 83 10.99 -12.77 7.90
N LEU A 84 11.77 -13.25 8.88
CA LEU A 84 12.54 -12.38 9.77
C LEU A 84 13.61 -11.57 9.03
N GLU A 85 14.25 -12.15 8.00
CA GLU A 85 15.19 -11.43 7.14
C GLU A 85 14.48 -10.27 6.41
N LYS A 86 13.32 -10.54 5.81
CA LYS A 86 12.52 -9.50 5.16
C LYS A 86 12.08 -8.42 6.14
N ALA A 87 11.52 -8.82 7.28
CA ALA A 87 11.08 -7.89 8.33
C ALA A 87 12.20 -6.94 8.77
N ARG A 88 13.42 -7.48 8.96
CA ARG A 88 14.59 -6.66 9.30
C ARG A 88 14.97 -5.70 8.18
N SER A 89 14.89 -6.11 6.92
CA SER A 89 15.16 -5.23 5.77
C SER A 89 14.16 -4.07 5.71
N VAL A 90 12.87 -4.35 5.86
CA VAL A 90 11.79 -3.36 5.83
C VAL A 90 11.91 -2.38 7.01
N TYR A 91 12.11 -2.87 8.24
CA TYR A 91 12.14 -2.02 9.43
C TYR A 91 13.50 -1.35 9.70
N ARG A 92 14.64 -1.88 9.24
CA ARG A 92 15.94 -1.18 9.38
C ARG A 92 15.99 0.11 8.58
N ARG A 93 15.28 0.22 7.45
CA ARG A 93 15.14 1.49 6.71
C ARG A 93 14.53 2.61 7.57
N LYS A 94 13.78 2.29 8.63
CA LYS A 94 13.13 3.28 9.52
C LYS A 94 14.06 3.86 10.60
N VAL A 95 15.24 3.27 10.84
CA VAL A 95 16.17 3.69 11.92
C VAL A 95 17.39 4.46 11.39
N GLY A 96 17.47 4.69 10.07
CA GLY A 96 18.59 5.36 9.42
C GLY A 96 18.20 6.53 8.50
N GLY A 97 16.99 7.08 8.66
CA GLY A 97 16.60 8.31 7.98
C GLY A 97 16.72 9.49 8.95
N GLU A 98 17.61 10.43 8.60
CA GLU A 98 17.68 11.79 9.15
C GLU A 98 16.33 12.53 9.04
#